data_AF-A0A7V8Z9I2-F1
#
_entry.id   AF-A0A7V8Z9I2-F1
#
_cell.length_a   1.000
_cell.length_b   1.000
_cell.length_c   1.000
_cell.angle_alpha   90.00
_cell.angle_beta   90.00
_cell.angle_gamma   90.00
#
_symmetry.space_group_name_H-M   'P 1'
#
loop_
_entity.id
_entity.type
_entity.pdbx_description
1 polymer ?
#
loop_
_entity_poly.entity_id
_entity_poly.type
_entity_poly.pdbx_seq_one_letter_code
_entity_poly.pdbx_strand_id
1 'polypeptide(L)'
;MASGDIEEKDHRSLRRSQPKRPALVFLDGDLIAAPIPLERNEVTLGRALEADVRVNDARASRLHARITLEHDAERDETVYRLVDLNSTNGTLLNGYPVSEAALEDGDKIVIGKHILRFEFLDDIDHEFHRQIHRLLAHDELTGLLTSKSFFSELRRESARAEREERPFCVLMMDLDYFKNVNDCYGHLVGSRTLEEVGTVITRALRAGDVAARFGGEEFAAFMLDADPAQGFVAAERVRRGIEAAHFSATRHGAPGDGERTHHITISIGVASFPDHSRDPIELVEMADAALYRAKRLGRNQVCLHRSPPAKHAAQMPYSTYIPSE
;
A
#
# COMPACT_ATOMS: atom_id res chain seq x y z
N MET A 1 37.48 -50.34 -30.33
CA MET A 1 36.42 -50.58 -29.33
C MET A 1 36.60 -49.57 -28.20
N ALA A 2 35.49 -49.16 -27.57
CA ALA A 2 35.32 -48.03 -26.65
C ALA A 2 35.13 -46.65 -27.31
N SER A 3 33.99 -46.47 -27.97
CA SER A 3 33.34 -45.16 -28.09
C SER A 3 32.35 -45.07 -26.94
N GLY A 4 32.57 -44.13 -26.02
CA GLY A 4 31.72 -43.92 -24.86
C GLY A 4 30.40 -43.28 -25.26
N ASP A 5 29.31 -43.93 -24.87
CA ASP A 5 27.98 -43.37 -24.83
C ASP A 5 27.99 -42.18 -23.86
N ILE A 6 27.91 -40.97 -24.42
CA ILE A 6 27.57 -39.79 -23.64
C ILE A 6 26.09 -39.92 -23.34
N GLU A 7 25.77 -40.28 -22.10
CA GLU A 7 24.43 -40.21 -21.53
C GLU A 7 23.84 -38.81 -21.78
N GLU A 8 22.97 -38.73 -22.77
CA GLU A 8 22.01 -37.66 -22.97
C GLU A 8 21.10 -37.65 -21.73
N LYS A 9 21.51 -36.95 -20.67
CA LYS A 9 20.68 -36.75 -19.49
C LYS A 9 19.38 -36.08 -19.92
N ASP A 10 18.35 -36.90 -19.90
CA ASP A 10 16.98 -36.61 -20.30
C ASP A 10 16.43 -35.41 -19.51
N HIS A 11 16.59 -34.21 -20.08
CA HIS A 11 16.06 -32.95 -19.54
C HIS A 11 14.52 -32.95 -19.41
N ARG A 12 13.81 -33.97 -19.93
CA ARG A 12 12.35 -34.13 -19.74
C ARG A 12 11.97 -34.59 -18.33
N SER A 13 12.90 -35.16 -17.56
CA SER A 13 12.61 -35.74 -16.23
C SER A 13 12.51 -34.72 -15.08
N LEU A 14 12.84 -33.44 -15.32
CA LEU A 14 12.69 -32.35 -14.34
C LEU A 14 11.32 -31.64 -14.38
N ARG A 15 10.44 -31.99 -15.33
CA ARG A 15 9.05 -31.48 -15.38
C ARG A 15 8.10 -32.32 -14.52
N ARG A 16 8.37 -32.46 -13.22
CA ARG A 16 7.25 -32.64 -12.30
C ARG A 16 6.58 -31.27 -12.23
N SER A 17 5.46 -31.09 -12.93
CA SER A 17 4.66 -29.87 -12.84
C SER A 17 4.41 -29.61 -11.36
N GLN A 18 4.92 -28.50 -10.84
CA GLN A 18 4.55 -28.07 -9.50
C GLN A 18 3.01 -27.93 -9.46
N PRO A 19 2.38 -28.29 -8.33
CA PRO A 19 0.93 -28.18 -8.22
C PRO A 19 0.54 -26.71 -8.33
N LYS A 20 -0.08 -26.33 -9.45
CA LYS A 20 -0.62 -25.00 -9.63
C LYS A 20 -1.86 -24.81 -8.77
N ARG A 21 -2.04 -23.60 -8.22
CA ARG A 21 -3.17 -23.25 -7.36
C ARG A 21 -4.03 -22.17 -8.01
N PRO A 22 -5.37 -22.29 -7.94
CA PRO A 22 -6.27 -21.29 -8.48
C PRO A 22 -6.16 -19.97 -7.68
N ALA A 23 -6.10 -18.86 -8.38
CA ALA A 23 -6.14 -17.54 -7.79
C ALA A 23 -6.88 -16.54 -8.68
N LEU A 24 -7.38 -15.48 -8.05
CA LEU A 24 -7.80 -14.27 -8.74
C LEU A 24 -6.73 -13.20 -8.59
N VAL A 25 -6.33 -12.59 -9.71
CA VAL A 25 -5.39 -11.47 -9.74
C VAL A 25 -6.11 -10.24 -10.25
N PHE A 26 -6.17 -9.17 -9.46
CA PHE A 26 -6.67 -7.88 -9.93
C PHE A 26 -5.69 -7.27 -10.92
N LEU A 27 -6.21 -6.85 -12.08
CA LEU A 27 -5.43 -6.15 -13.12
C LEU A 27 -5.46 -4.62 -12.93
N ASP A 28 -6.29 -4.13 -12.01
CA ASP A 28 -6.44 -2.72 -11.68
C ASP A 28 -6.77 -2.52 -10.18
N GLY A 29 -6.83 -1.25 -9.73
CA GLY A 29 -7.22 -0.90 -8.37
C GLY A 29 -6.11 -1.05 -7.30
N ASP A 30 -6.54 -1.22 -6.04
CA ASP A 30 -5.66 -1.23 -4.86
C ASP A 30 -4.99 -2.60 -4.60
N LEU A 31 -5.53 -3.68 -5.18
CA LEU A 31 -5.04 -5.06 -5.02
C LEU A 31 -4.28 -5.56 -6.26
N ILE A 32 -3.83 -4.63 -7.11
CA ILE A 32 -3.15 -4.96 -8.37
C ILE A 32 -1.96 -5.91 -8.11
N ALA A 33 -1.90 -6.98 -8.90
CA ALA A 33 -0.86 -8.01 -8.83
C ALA A 33 -0.71 -8.75 -7.48
N ALA A 34 -1.68 -8.63 -6.56
CA ALA A 34 -1.77 -9.47 -5.37
C ALA A 34 -2.67 -10.68 -5.66
N PRO A 35 -2.15 -11.92 -5.75
CA PRO A 35 -2.97 -13.09 -5.97
C PRO A 35 -3.86 -13.37 -4.76
N ILE A 36 -5.15 -13.59 -5.00
CA ILE A 36 -6.13 -14.01 -4.00
C ILE A 36 -6.39 -15.50 -4.20
N PRO A 37 -5.89 -16.38 -3.32
CA PRO A 37 -6.09 -17.82 -3.43
C PRO A 37 -7.57 -18.20 -3.34
N LEU A 38 -8.02 -19.11 -4.20
CA LEU A 38 -9.36 -19.69 -4.13
C LEU A 38 -9.31 -20.99 -3.31
N GLU A 39 -9.23 -20.86 -1.98
CA GLU A 39 -9.10 -22.00 -1.06
C GLU A 39 -10.44 -22.66 -0.67
N ARG A 40 -11.55 -21.98 -0.94
CA ARG A 40 -12.90 -22.42 -0.57
C ARG A 40 -13.60 -23.05 -1.76
N ASN A 41 -14.48 -24.01 -1.49
CA ASN A 41 -15.38 -24.57 -2.51
C ASN A 41 -16.32 -23.51 -3.12
N GLU A 42 -16.51 -22.40 -2.41
CA GLU A 42 -17.36 -21.30 -2.82
C GLU A 42 -16.68 -19.98 -2.42
N VAL A 43 -16.46 -19.10 -3.38
CA VAL A 43 -15.87 -17.77 -3.18
C VAL A 43 -16.80 -16.73 -3.79
N THR A 44 -17.28 -15.81 -2.96
CA THR A 44 -18.17 -14.72 -3.39
C THR A 44 -17.38 -13.46 -3.75
N LEU A 45 -17.80 -12.77 -4.81
CA LEU A 45 -17.24 -11.50 -5.25
C LEU A 45 -18.29 -10.41 -5.11
N GLY A 46 -17.94 -9.25 -4.54
CA GLY A 46 -18.87 -8.12 -4.46
C GLY A 46 -18.38 -6.97 -3.60
N ARG A 47 -19.13 -5.87 -3.53
CA ARG A 47 -18.72 -4.67 -2.76
C ARG A 47 -18.92 -4.78 -1.25
N ALA A 48 -19.73 -5.73 -0.80
CA ALA A 48 -20.04 -5.88 0.62
C ALA A 48 -18.80 -6.37 1.40
N LEU A 49 -18.75 -6.01 2.68
CA LEU A 49 -17.71 -6.49 3.61
C LEU A 49 -17.78 -8.01 3.85
N GLU A 50 -18.93 -8.62 3.61
CA GLU A 50 -19.16 -10.06 3.77
C GLU A 50 -18.74 -10.90 2.54
N ALA A 51 -18.42 -10.26 1.40
CA ALA A 51 -17.92 -10.97 0.23
C ALA A 51 -16.48 -11.47 0.48
N ASP A 52 -16.16 -12.70 0.05
CA ASP A 52 -14.82 -13.27 0.19
C ASP A 52 -13.78 -12.45 -0.59
N VAL A 53 -14.13 -12.01 -1.80
CA VAL A 53 -13.33 -11.10 -2.64
C VAL A 53 -14.06 -9.77 -2.76
N ARG A 54 -13.54 -8.77 -2.05
CA ARG A 54 -14.16 -7.44 -2.02
C ARG A 54 -13.79 -6.62 -3.26
N VAL A 55 -14.81 -6.23 -4.03
CA VAL A 55 -14.68 -5.33 -5.18
C VAL A 55 -15.14 -3.93 -4.76
N ASN A 56 -14.21 -3.02 -4.48
CA ASN A 56 -14.53 -1.67 -4.02
C ASN A 56 -15.01 -0.78 -5.18
N ASP A 57 -16.25 -0.99 -5.63
CA ASP A 57 -16.91 -0.21 -6.66
C ASP A 57 -18.41 -0.08 -6.37
N ALA A 58 -18.94 1.14 -6.46
CA ALA A 58 -20.36 1.41 -6.32
C ALA A 58 -21.20 0.72 -7.41
N ARG A 59 -20.61 0.42 -8.57
CA ARG A 59 -21.24 -0.34 -9.67
C ARG A 59 -21.31 -1.84 -9.38
N ALA A 60 -20.57 -2.36 -8.40
CA ALA A 60 -20.72 -3.75 -8.03
C ALA A 60 -21.94 -3.94 -7.09
N SER A 61 -22.74 -4.97 -7.33
CA SER A 61 -23.69 -5.48 -6.31
C SER A 61 -22.97 -5.89 -5.03
N ARG A 62 -23.72 -5.90 -3.91
CA ARG A 62 -23.22 -6.31 -2.60
C ARG A 62 -22.55 -7.68 -2.64
N LEU A 63 -23.28 -8.66 -3.15
CA LEU A 63 -22.81 -9.95 -3.63
C LEU A 63 -23.12 -9.95 -5.13
N HIS A 64 -22.09 -9.98 -5.96
CA HIS A 64 -22.18 -9.72 -7.39
C HIS A 64 -22.09 -11.01 -8.20
N ALA A 65 -21.07 -11.80 -7.91
CA ALA A 65 -20.83 -13.08 -8.56
C ALA A 65 -20.26 -14.06 -7.55
N ARG A 66 -20.17 -15.31 -7.95
CA ARG A 66 -19.62 -16.39 -7.14
C ARG A 66 -18.85 -17.35 -8.00
N ILE A 67 -17.74 -17.86 -7.48
CA ILE A 67 -16.98 -18.94 -8.08
C ILE A 67 -17.19 -20.19 -7.23
N THR A 68 -17.68 -21.27 -7.84
CA THR A 68 -17.85 -22.57 -7.19
C THR A 68 -16.84 -23.57 -7.74
N LEU A 69 -16.31 -24.40 -6.84
CA LEU A 69 -15.49 -25.54 -7.16
C LEU A 69 -16.38 -26.76 -7.39
N GLU A 70 -16.39 -27.28 -8.61
CA GLU A 70 -17.12 -28.48 -8.98
C GLU A 70 -16.12 -29.58 -9.37
N HIS A 71 -16.41 -30.82 -8.98
CA HIS A 71 -15.64 -31.97 -9.44
C HIS A 71 -16.44 -32.69 -10.52
N ASP A 72 -15.91 -32.72 -11.74
CA ASP A 72 -16.47 -33.47 -12.84
C ASP A 72 -16.03 -34.93 -12.70
N ALA A 73 -16.93 -35.77 -12.19
CA ALA A 73 -16.69 -37.18 -11.97
C ALA A 73 -16.48 -37.99 -13.26
N GLU A 74 -16.93 -37.49 -14.42
CA GLU A 74 -16.73 -38.17 -15.71
C GLU A 74 -15.33 -37.91 -16.28
N ARG A 75 -14.76 -36.75 -15.99
CA ARG A 75 -13.43 -36.33 -16.48
C ARG A 75 -12.32 -36.45 -15.44
N ASP A 76 -12.66 -36.72 -14.18
CA ASP A 76 -11.74 -36.65 -13.04
C ASP A 76 -11.04 -35.28 -12.95
N GLU A 77 -11.79 -34.22 -13.29
CA GLU A 77 -11.28 -32.85 -13.38
C GLU A 77 -11.97 -31.93 -12.39
N THR A 78 -11.25 -30.90 -11.95
CA THR A 78 -11.79 -29.85 -11.10
C THR A 78 -12.15 -28.65 -11.97
N VAL A 79 -13.42 -28.26 -11.96
CA VAL A 79 -13.98 -27.17 -12.77
C VAL A 79 -14.33 -26.01 -11.84
N TYR A 80 -13.89 -24.80 -12.21
CA TYR A 80 -14.28 -23.58 -11.51
C TYR A 80 -15.40 -22.93 -12.30
N ARG A 81 -16.54 -22.68 -11.66
CA ARG A 81 -17.71 -22.11 -12.32
C ARG A 81 -18.01 -20.72 -11.77
N LEU A 82 -18.03 -19.74 -12.65
CA LEU A 82 -18.48 -18.38 -12.37
C LEU A 82 -20.01 -18.31 -12.53
N VAL A 83 -20.70 -17.78 -11.54
CA VAL A 83 -22.15 -17.57 -11.54
C VAL A 83 -22.44 -16.11 -11.15
N ASP A 84 -23.20 -15.39 -11.98
CA ASP A 84 -23.72 -14.06 -11.65
C ASP A 84 -24.86 -14.18 -10.63
N LEU A 85 -24.84 -13.37 -9.58
CA LEU A 85 -25.82 -13.40 -8.49
C LEU A 85 -26.97 -12.39 -8.71
N ASN A 86 -27.50 -12.32 -9.94
CA ASN A 86 -28.45 -11.30 -10.39
C ASN A 86 -27.94 -9.89 -10.11
N SER A 87 -26.71 -9.62 -10.54
CA SER A 87 -26.06 -8.34 -10.30
C SER A 87 -26.74 -7.20 -11.08
N THR A 88 -26.69 -5.98 -10.56
CA THR A 88 -27.37 -4.83 -11.21
C THR A 88 -26.77 -4.49 -12.57
N ASN A 89 -25.46 -4.65 -12.72
CA ASN A 89 -24.72 -4.24 -13.92
C ASN A 89 -24.19 -5.44 -14.75
N GLY A 90 -24.52 -6.67 -14.35
CA GLY A 90 -24.04 -7.89 -14.98
C GLY A 90 -22.57 -8.21 -14.68
N THR A 91 -22.24 -9.48 -14.79
CA THR A 91 -20.86 -9.99 -14.81
C THR A 91 -20.42 -10.22 -16.25
N LEU A 92 -19.24 -9.74 -16.64
CA LEU A 92 -18.66 -10.04 -17.95
C LEU A 92 -17.52 -11.04 -17.81
N LEU A 93 -17.48 -12.03 -18.70
CA LEU A 93 -16.35 -12.93 -18.89
C LEU A 93 -15.76 -12.70 -20.29
N ASN A 94 -14.48 -12.32 -20.35
CA ASN A 94 -13.77 -11.99 -21.58
C ASN A 94 -14.50 -10.98 -22.49
N GLY A 95 -15.23 -10.04 -21.86
CA GLY A 95 -16.00 -9.00 -22.55
C GLY A 95 -17.45 -9.35 -22.89
N TYR A 96 -17.90 -10.57 -22.60
CA TYR A 96 -19.26 -11.02 -22.87
C TYR A 96 -20.06 -11.18 -21.57
N PRO A 97 -21.32 -10.72 -21.50
CA PRO A 97 -22.17 -10.96 -20.34
C PRO A 97 -22.43 -12.45 -20.12
N VAL A 98 -22.32 -12.89 -18.87
CA VAL A 98 -22.57 -14.29 -18.48
C VAL A 98 -23.49 -14.34 -17.26
N SER A 99 -24.45 -15.25 -17.27
CA SER A 99 -25.16 -15.67 -16.05
C SER A 99 -24.42 -16.81 -15.35
N GLU A 100 -23.77 -17.67 -16.14
CA GLU A 100 -23.01 -18.82 -15.66
C GLU A 100 -21.98 -19.23 -16.73
N ALA A 101 -20.75 -19.55 -16.33
CA ALA A 101 -19.69 -20.02 -17.22
C ALA A 101 -18.62 -20.83 -16.46
N ALA A 102 -18.04 -21.84 -17.11
CA ALA A 102 -16.81 -22.47 -16.62
C ALA A 102 -15.62 -21.54 -16.89
N LEU A 103 -14.68 -21.47 -15.94
CA LEU A 103 -13.48 -20.63 -16.03
C LEU A 103 -12.29 -21.44 -16.53
N GLU A 104 -11.54 -20.84 -17.45
CA GLU A 104 -10.26 -21.34 -17.95
C GLU A 104 -9.09 -20.43 -17.51
N ASP A 105 -7.88 -21.00 -17.48
CA ASP A 105 -6.66 -20.26 -17.11
C ASP A 105 -6.46 -19.02 -18.00
N GLY A 106 -6.37 -17.84 -17.38
CA GLY A 106 -6.20 -16.55 -18.06
C GLY A 106 -7.50 -15.77 -18.31
N ASP A 107 -8.67 -16.35 -18.00
CA ASP A 107 -9.97 -15.71 -18.16
C ASP A 107 -10.09 -14.40 -17.40
N LYS A 108 -10.78 -13.42 -18.01
CA LYS A 108 -10.98 -12.08 -17.47
C LYS A 108 -12.41 -11.87 -17.03
N ILE A 109 -12.59 -11.69 -15.73
CA ILE A 109 -13.86 -11.41 -15.08
C ILE A 109 -13.96 -9.90 -14.85
N VAL A 110 -15.00 -9.25 -15.36
CA VAL A 110 -15.24 -7.81 -15.16
C VAL A 110 -16.44 -7.63 -14.25
N ILE A 111 -16.24 -6.89 -13.15
CA ILE A 111 -17.27 -6.53 -12.18
C ILE A 111 -17.18 -5.03 -11.92
N GLY A 112 -18.19 -4.28 -12.35
CA GLY A 112 -18.14 -2.82 -12.33
C GLY A 112 -17.05 -2.30 -13.28
N LYS A 113 -16.09 -1.55 -12.75
CA LYS A 113 -14.90 -1.10 -13.51
C LYS A 113 -13.68 -2.02 -13.37
N HIS A 114 -13.70 -2.95 -12.41
CA HIS A 114 -12.54 -3.76 -12.06
C HIS A 114 -12.45 -5.01 -12.93
N ILE A 115 -11.21 -5.39 -13.25
CA ILE A 115 -10.90 -6.57 -14.05
C ILE A 115 -10.07 -7.53 -13.19
N LEU A 116 -10.60 -8.73 -12.99
CA LEU A 116 -9.93 -9.82 -12.31
C LEU A 116 -9.54 -10.89 -13.34
N ARG A 117 -8.35 -11.46 -13.21
CA ARG A 117 -7.91 -12.58 -14.02
C ARG A 117 -7.90 -13.86 -13.18
N PHE A 118 -8.56 -14.90 -13.66
CA PHE A 118 -8.50 -16.24 -13.06
C PHE A 118 -7.25 -16.95 -13.56
N GLU A 119 -6.38 -17.41 -12.67
CA GLU A 119 -5.12 -18.06 -13.04
C GLU A 119 -4.77 -19.24 -12.13
N PHE A 120 -4.07 -20.22 -12.70
CA PHE A 120 -3.40 -21.29 -11.97
C PHE A 120 -1.92 -20.96 -11.80
N LEU A 121 -1.54 -20.58 -10.58
CA LEU A 121 -0.20 -20.12 -10.24
C LEU A 121 0.63 -21.23 -9.59
N ASP A 122 1.88 -21.40 -10.03
CA ASP A 122 2.87 -22.20 -9.29
C ASP A 122 3.65 -21.35 -8.26
N ASP A 123 4.61 -21.97 -7.57
CA ASP A 123 5.40 -21.27 -6.54
C ASP A 123 6.27 -20.14 -7.15
N ILE A 124 6.71 -20.28 -8.40
CA ILE A 124 7.49 -19.27 -9.13
C ILE A 124 6.58 -18.10 -9.50
N ASP A 125 5.39 -18.38 -10.01
CA ASP A 125 4.37 -17.36 -10.32
C ASP A 125 3.99 -16.58 -9.06
N HIS A 126 3.83 -17.25 -7.93
CA HIS A 126 3.55 -16.60 -6.65
C HIS A 126 4.67 -15.66 -6.21
N GLU A 127 5.93 -16.06 -6.35
CA GLU A 127 7.07 -15.20 -6.04
C GLU A 127 7.17 -14.01 -7.01
N PHE A 128 6.92 -14.23 -8.30
CA PHE A 128 6.91 -13.17 -9.31
C PHE A 128 5.84 -12.12 -9.02
N HIS A 129 4.60 -12.54 -8.73
CA HIS A 129 3.54 -11.61 -8.34
C HIS A 129 3.85 -10.87 -7.04
N ARG A 130 4.46 -11.54 -6.06
CA ARG A 130 4.92 -10.90 -4.82
C ARG A 130 5.96 -9.81 -5.10
N GLN A 131 6.88 -10.04 -6.03
CA GLN A 131 7.86 -9.04 -6.45
C GLN A 131 7.19 -7.84 -7.14
N ILE A 132 6.26 -8.09 -8.07
CA ILE A 132 5.50 -7.00 -8.71
C ILE A 132 4.75 -6.18 -7.67
N HIS A 133 4.02 -6.85 -6.77
CA HIS A 133 3.30 -6.16 -5.71
C HIS A 133 4.24 -5.31 -4.86
N ARG A 134 5.43 -5.81 -4.51
CA ARG A 134 6.43 -5.05 -3.75
C ARG A 134 6.91 -3.80 -4.51
N LEU A 135 7.15 -3.90 -5.81
CA LEU A 135 7.55 -2.77 -6.66
C LEU A 135 6.44 -1.70 -6.74
N LEU A 136 5.17 -2.11 -6.75
CA LEU A 136 4.04 -1.17 -6.75
C LEU A 136 3.77 -0.59 -5.36
N ALA A 137 4.05 -1.37 -4.32
CA ALA A 137 3.73 -1.01 -2.95
C ALA A 137 4.74 -0.03 -2.34
N HIS A 138 6.00 -0.08 -2.77
CA HIS A 138 7.10 0.69 -2.18
C HIS A 138 7.63 1.77 -3.13
N ASP A 139 7.97 2.92 -2.55
CA ASP A 139 8.71 3.99 -3.25
C ASP A 139 10.15 3.53 -3.49
N GLU A 140 10.58 3.54 -4.76
CA GLU A 140 11.89 3.04 -5.18
C GLU A 140 13.06 3.79 -4.54
N LEU A 141 12.88 5.08 -4.21
CA LEU A 141 13.94 5.91 -3.66
C LEU A 141 14.17 5.65 -2.17
N THR A 142 13.10 5.51 -1.40
CA THR A 142 13.16 5.48 0.07
C THR A 142 12.91 4.09 0.66
N GLY A 143 12.36 3.16 -0.13
CA GLY A 143 11.94 1.84 0.33
C GLY A 143 10.71 1.84 1.24
N LEU A 144 10.18 3.01 1.58
CA LEU A 144 8.92 3.17 2.31
C LEU A 144 7.74 2.83 1.41
N LEU A 145 6.53 2.74 1.97
CA LEU A 145 5.33 2.58 1.12
C LEU A 145 5.12 3.80 0.20
N THR A 146 4.48 3.57 -0.93
CA THR A 146 3.90 4.64 -1.75
C THR A 146 2.68 5.23 -1.05
N SER A 147 2.33 6.48 -1.35
CA SER A 147 1.11 7.14 -0.84
C SER A 147 -0.16 6.31 -1.10
N LYS A 148 -0.28 5.70 -2.28
CA LYS A 148 -1.40 4.81 -2.62
C LYS A 148 -1.48 3.62 -1.64
N SER A 149 -0.35 2.96 -1.38
CA SER A 149 -0.28 1.82 -0.48
C SER A 149 -0.54 2.22 0.96
N PHE A 150 -0.02 3.37 1.39
CA PHE A 150 -0.32 3.94 2.71
C PHE A 150 -1.81 4.04 2.97
N PHE A 151 -2.58 4.63 2.04
CA PHE A 151 -4.02 4.76 2.19
C PHE A 151 -4.76 3.42 2.16
N SER A 152 -4.30 2.47 1.35
CA SER A 152 -4.87 1.11 1.32
C SER A 152 -4.72 0.42 2.69
N GLU A 153 -3.51 0.45 3.23
CA GLU A 153 -3.16 -0.11 4.54
C GLU A 153 -3.93 0.60 5.67
N LEU A 154 -3.93 1.94 5.67
CA LEU A 154 -4.62 2.76 6.67
C LEU A 154 -6.12 2.47 6.71
N ARG A 155 -6.79 2.36 5.56
CA ARG A 155 -8.22 2.00 5.49
C ARG A 155 -8.49 0.63 6.11
N ARG A 156 -7.64 -0.35 5.80
CA ARG A 156 -7.79 -1.71 6.33
C ARG A 156 -7.61 -1.73 7.84
N GLU A 157 -6.57 -1.10 8.35
CA GLU A 157 -6.29 -1.07 9.78
C GLU A 157 -7.29 -0.20 10.55
N SER A 158 -7.83 0.87 9.95
CA SER A 158 -8.89 1.68 10.58
C SER A 158 -10.17 0.87 10.82
N ALA A 159 -10.59 0.08 9.83
CA ALA A 159 -11.74 -0.81 9.97
C ALA A 159 -11.50 -1.92 11.02
N ARG A 160 -10.24 -2.33 11.20
CA ARG A 160 -9.87 -3.28 12.25
C ARG A 160 -9.87 -2.61 13.63
N ALA A 161 -9.23 -1.46 13.75
CA ALA A 161 -9.15 -0.65 14.97
C ALA A 161 -10.53 -0.28 15.50
N GLU A 162 -11.48 0.04 14.62
CA GLU A 162 -12.87 0.31 15.01
C GLU A 162 -13.56 -0.91 15.64
N ARG A 163 -13.37 -2.10 15.06
CA ARG A 163 -13.96 -3.35 15.58
C ARG A 163 -13.32 -3.82 16.88
N GLU A 164 -12.02 -3.60 17.02
CA GLU A 164 -11.24 -4.00 18.20
C GLU A 164 -11.22 -2.93 19.31
N GLU A 165 -11.78 -1.74 19.05
CA GLU A 165 -11.74 -0.56 19.93
C GLU A 165 -10.30 -0.14 20.31
N ARG A 166 -9.37 -0.20 19.34
CA ARG A 166 -7.94 0.07 19.56
C ARG A 166 -7.55 1.44 18.98
N PRO A 167 -6.85 2.30 19.75
CA PRO A 167 -6.41 3.59 19.24
C PRO A 167 -5.22 3.44 18.29
N PHE A 168 -5.12 4.34 17.33
CA PHE A 168 -3.92 4.50 16.51
C PHE A 168 -3.67 5.97 16.23
N CYS A 169 -2.43 6.32 15.88
CA CYS A 169 -2.08 7.68 15.51
C CYS A 169 -1.60 7.75 14.06
N VAL A 170 -1.88 8.87 13.39
CA VAL A 170 -1.41 9.22 12.04
C VAL A 170 -0.46 10.41 12.14
N LEU A 171 0.64 10.33 11.40
CA LEU A 171 1.68 11.35 11.29
C LEU A 171 1.74 11.85 9.85
N MET A 172 1.76 13.17 9.70
CA MET A 172 2.16 13.84 8.47
C MET A 172 3.46 14.59 8.73
N MET A 173 4.44 14.43 7.85
CA MET A 173 5.81 14.87 8.06
C MET A 173 6.34 15.54 6.79
N ASP A 174 7.13 16.60 6.94
CA ASP A 174 7.73 17.30 5.80
C ASP A 174 9.09 17.88 6.17
N LEU A 175 10.06 17.69 5.27
CA LEU A 175 11.43 18.13 5.45
C LEU A 175 11.55 19.66 5.33
N ASP A 176 12.03 20.26 6.40
CA ASP A 176 12.15 21.70 6.50
C ASP A 176 13.22 22.25 5.55
N TYR A 177 12.80 23.14 4.64
CA TYR A 177 13.68 23.79 3.68
C TYR A 177 14.40 22.82 2.72
N PHE A 178 13.80 21.68 2.37
CA PHE A 178 14.41 20.70 1.47
C PHE A 178 14.84 21.27 0.11
N LYS A 179 14.11 22.26 -0.41
CA LYS A 179 14.54 23.01 -1.61
C LYS A 179 15.95 23.58 -1.50
N ASN A 180 16.38 24.06 -0.33
CA ASN A 180 17.73 24.57 -0.12
C ASN A 180 18.79 23.47 -0.31
N VAL A 181 18.49 22.22 0.06
CA VAL A 181 19.39 21.09 -0.19
C VAL A 181 19.56 20.88 -1.70
N ASN A 182 18.47 20.89 -2.46
CA ASN A 182 18.53 20.80 -3.92
C ASN A 182 19.27 21.98 -4.55
N ASP A 183 19.00 23.20 -4.10
CA ASP A 183 19.61 24.41 -4.66
C ASP A 183 21.12 24.49 -4.33
N CYS A 184 21.54 24.07 -3.14
CA CYS A 184 22.94 24.10 -2.72
C CYS A 184 23.76 22.92 -3.25
N TYR A 185 23.20 21.70 -3.25
CA TYR A 185 23.95 20.46 -3.51
C TYR A 185 23.52 19.73 -4.78
N GLY A 186 22.39 20.09 -5.38
CA GLY A 186 21.83 19.46 -6.58
C GLY A 186 20.90 18.29 -6.26
N HIS A 187 20.03 17.96 -7.22
CA HIS A 187 18.98 16.93 -7.05
C HIS A 187 19.49 15.52 -6.73
N LEU A 188 20.70 15.15 -7.16
CA LEU A 188 21.29 13.85 -6.80
C LEU A 188 21.55 13.75 -5.29
N VAL A 189 22.05 14.83 -4.69
CA VAL A 189 22.23 14.90 -3.24
C VAL A 189 20.88 14.94 -2.54
N GLY A 190 19.92 15.73 -3.04
CA GLY A 190 18.57 15.73 -2.48
C GLY A 190 17.90 14.36 -2.50
N SER A 191 18.05 13.60 -3.60
CA SER A 191 17.51 12.24 -3.71
C SER A 191 18.14 11.31 -2.67
N ARG A 192 19.46 11.39 -2.49
CA ARG A 192 20.17 10.65 -1.45
C ARG A 192 19.76 11.07 -0.04
N THR A 193 19.53 12.36 0.20
CA THR A 193 18.98 12.84 1.49
C THR A 193 17.62 12.20 1.77
N LEU A 194 16.74 12.09 0.77
CA LEU A 194 15.44 11.44 0.94
C LEU A 194 15.57 9.94 1.26
N GLU A 195 16.47 9.22 0.60
CA GLU A 195 16.78 7.82 0.90
C GLU A 195 17.27 7.65 2.36
N GLU A 196 18.21 8.48 2.77
CA GLU A 196 18.75 8.49 4.14
C GLU A 196 17.66 8.85 5.17
N VAL A 197 16.78 9.81 4.87
CA VAL A 197 15.61 10.16 5.71
C VAL A 197 14.65 8.98 5.84
N GLY A 198 14.34 8.26 4.75
CA GLY A 198 13.50 7.06 4.79
C GLY A 198 14.08 5.99 5.72
N THR A 199 15.40 5.82 5.70
CA THR A 199 16.12 4.93 6.63
C THR A 199 16.00 5.39 8.09
N VAL A 200 16.13 6.69 8.36
CA VAL A 200 15.99 7.25 9.71
C VAL A 200 14.56 7.05 10.24
N ILE A 201 13.53 7.32 9.42
CA ILE A 201 12.13 7.11 9.78
C ILE A 201 11.88 5.64 10.13
N THR A 202 12.34 4.71 9.27
CA THR A 202 12.15 3.27 9.48
C THR A 202 12.76 2.80 10.81
N ARG A 203 13.97 3.26 11.14
CA ARG A 203 14.66 2.92 12.41
C ARG A 203 13.99 3.56 13.63
N ALA A 204 13.35 4.71 13.43
CA ALA A 204 12.65 5.46 14.48
C ALA A 204 11.21 4.98 14.71
N LEU A 205 10.70 3.98 13.98
CA LEU A 205 9.39 3.38 14.21
C LEU A 205 9.52 1.95 14.74
N ARG A 206 8.49 1.42 15.42
CA ARG A 206 8.52 0.03 15.91
C ARG A 206 8.13 -0.94 14.79
N ALA A 207 8.44 -2.21 15.00
CA ALA A 207 7.89 -3.28 14.16
C ALA A 207 6.35 -3.24 14.22
N GLY A 208 5.70 -3.20 13.05
CA GLY A 208 4.25 -3.11 12.90
C GLY A 208 3.72 -1.69 12.66
N ASP A 209 4.53 -0.65 12.92
CA ASP A 209 4.20 0.69 12.42
C ASP A 209 4.43 0.74 10.91
N VAL A 210 3.68 1.60 10.23
CA VAL A 210 3.74 1.76 8.78
C VAL A 210 4.20 3.16 8.44
N ALA A 211 5.15 3.27 7.52
CA ALA A 211 5.63 4.55 6.99
C ALA A 211 5.62 4.55 5.46
N ALA A 212 5.41 5.73 4.91
CA ALA A 212 5.27 5.97 3.48
C ALA A 212 5.95 7.27 3.06
N ARG A 213 6.41 7.31 1.81
CA ARG A 213 6.67 8.56 1.12
C ARG A 213 5.38 9.05 0.49
N PHE A 214 4.89 10.18 0.98
CA PHE A 214 3.58 10.70 0.60
C PHE A 214 3.63 11.44 -0.75
N GLY A 215 4.73 12.15 -1.00
CA GLY A 215 5.01 12.83 -2.27
C GLY A 215 6.15 13.83 -2.12
N GLY A 216 7.00 14.02 -3.13
CA GLY A 216 8.13 14.97 -3.03
C GLY A 216 9.03 14.69 -1.81
N GLU A 217 9.07 15.65 -0.88
CA GLU A 217 9.75 15.62 0.42
C GLU A 217 8.83 15.32 1.63
N GLU A 218 7.58 14.95 1.38
CA GLU A 218 6.57 14.63 2.39
C GLU A 218 6.53 13.13 2.69
N PHE A 219 6.35 12.82 3.97
CA PHE A 219 6.28 11.47 4.50
C PHE A 219 5.05 11.33 5.38
N ALA A 220 4.51 10.12 5.47
CA ALA A 220 3.40 9.79 6.34
C ALA A 220 3.71 8.53 7.14
N ALA A 221 3.10 8.39 8.32
CA ALA A 221 3.16 7.16 9.08
C ALA A 221 1.87 6.94 9.88
N PHE A 222 1.57 5.69 10.22
CA PHE A 222 0.59 5.40 11.25
C PHE A 222 1.13 4.34 12.22
N MET A 223 0.79 4.49 13.50
CA MET A 223 1.18 3.57 14.56
C MET A 223 -0.07 2.96 15.17
N LEU A 224 -0.25 1.67 14.97
CA LEU A 224 -1.33 0.87 15.58
C LEU A 224 -1.08 0.74 17.07
N ASP A 225 -2.10 0.75 17.93
CA ASP A 225 -1.90 0.68 19.38
C ASP A 225 -1.09 1.85 19.93
N ALA A 226 -1.50 3.06 19.55
CA ALA A 226 -0.87 4.28 20.00
C ALA A 226 -1.95 5.31 20.36
N ASP A 227 -1.98 5.68 21.65
CA ASP A 227 -2.68 6.86 22.12
C ASP A 227 -1.97 8.16 21.66
N PRO A 228 -2.59 9.34 21.81
CA PRO A 228 -1.98 10.61 21.38
C PRO A 228 -0.60 10.89 22.00
N ALA A 229 -0.35 10.48 23.25
CA ALA A 229 0.93 10.70 23.91
C ALA A 229 2.01 9.78 23.33
N GLN A 230 1.66 8.51 23.06
CA GLN A 230 2.54 7.55 22.41
C GLN A 230 2.85 7.97 20.96
N GLY A 231 1.86 8.45 20.22
CA GLY A 231 2.03 9.03 18.88
C GLY A 231 2.97 10.24 18.89
N PHE A 232 2.83 11.14 19.88
CA PHE A 232 3.73 12.27 20.06
C PHE A 232 5.18 11.83 20.35
N VAL A 233 5.37 10.85 21.23
CA VAL A 233 6.70 10.32 21.56
C VAL A 233 7.38 9.69 20.33
N ALA A 234 6.64 8.92 19.53
CA ALA A 234 7.15 8.35 18.30
C ALA A 234 7.51 9.44 17.26
N ALA A 235 6.65 10.44 17.09
CA ALA A 235 6.94 11.60 16.24
C ALA A 235 8.20 12.36 16.70
N GLU A 236 8.36 12.61 18.00
CA GLU A 236 9.56 13.26 18.54
C GLU A 236 10.82 12.41 18.32
N ARG A 237 10.70 11.08 18.39
CA ARG A 237 11.82 10.18 18.08
C ARG A 237 12.25 10.30 16.62
N VAL A 238 11.31 10.37 15.68
CA VAL A 238 11.60 10.63 14.26
C VAL A 238 12.27 12.00 14.10
N ARG A 239 11.65 13.04 14.66
CA ARG A 239 12.15 14.43 14.56
C ARG A 239 13.59 14.56 15.06
N ARG A 240 13.87 14.04 16.26
CA ARG A 240 15.22 14.05 16.86
C ARG A 240 16.21 13.19 16.08
N GLY A 241 15.75 12.06 15.55
CA GLY A 241 16.56 11.19 14.71
C GLY A 241 17.05 11.90 13.45
N ILE A 242 16.17 12.67 12.80
CA ILE A 242 16.52 13.45 11.60
C ILE A 242 17.40 14.65 11.97
N GLU A 243 17.05 15.39 13.03
CA GLU A 243 17.86 16.53 13.51
C GLU A 243 19.30 16.14 13.87
N ALA A 244 19.50 14.97 14.48
CA ALA A 244 20.82 14.47 14.87
C ALA A 244 21.61 13.82 13.71
N ALA A 245 20.97 13.52 12.60
CA ALA A 245 21.60 12.86 11.47
C ALA A 245 22.53 13.82 10.70
N HIS A 246 23.61 13.25 10.16
CA HIS A 246 24.53 13.93 9.24
C HIS A 246 24.33 13.31 7.88
N PHE A 247 23.76 14.07 6.94
CA PHE A 247 23.38 13.56 5.62
C PHE A 247 24.50 13.76 4.62
N SER A 248 24.79 12.76 3.78
CA SER A 248 25.88 12.85 2.81
C SER A 248 25.61 13.93 1.76
N ALA A 249 26.58 14.81 1.54
CA ALA A 249 26.59 15.85 0.50
C ALA A 249 27.58 15.55 -0.66
N THR A 250 28.14 14.34 -0.70
CA THR A 250 29.15 13.95 -1.70
C THR A 250 28.52 13.78 -3.09
N ARG A 251 28.98 14.56 -4.08
CA ARG A 251 28.66 14.35 -5.50
C ARG A 251 29.57 13.26 -6.07
N HIS A 252 28.99 12.25 -6.72
CA HIS A 252 29.79 11.27 -7.47
C HIS A 252 30.60 11.97 -8.57
N GLY A 253 31.93 11.75 -8.58
CA GLY A 253 32.82 12.18 -9.65
C GLY A 253 33.60 13.49 -9.43
N ALA A 254 33.54 14.11 -8.26
CA ALA A 254 34.43 15.23 -7.92
C ALA A 254 35.73 14.72 -7.28
N PRO A 255 36.89 14.78 -7.97
CA PRO A 255 38.16 14.37 -7.37
C PRO A 255 38.58 15.38 -6.29
N GLY A 256 38.71 14.91 -5.04
CA GLY A 256 39.40 15.65 -3.96
C GLY A 256 38.55 16.13 -2.78
N ASP A 257 37.24 15.90 -2.75
CA ASP A 257 36.43 16.30 -1.60
C ASP A 257 36.25 15.12 -0.62
N GLY A 258 36.68 15.32 0.62
CA GLY A 258 36.37 14.42 1.74
C GLY A 258 34.86 14.27 1.97
N GLU A 259 34.48 13.43 2.92
CA GLU A 259 33.07 13.19 3.27
C GLU A 259 32.41 14.51 3.71
N ARG A 260 31.68 15.16 2.78
CA ARG A 260 30.92 16.38 3.05
C ARG A 260 29.56 15.97 3.59
N THR A 261 29.12 16.62 4.65
CA THR A 261 27.80 16.39 5.25
C THR A 261 26.99 17.67 5.33
N HIS A 262 25.67 17.52 5.45
CA HIS A 262 24.74 18.61 5.72
C HIS A 262 23.70 18.18 6.76
N HIS A 263 22.96 19.16 7.28
CA HIS A 263 21.87 18.95 8.23
C HIS A 263 20.55 19.44 7.64
N ILE A 264 19.48 18.71 7.94
CA ILE A 264 18.11 19.11 7.68
C ILE A 264 17.25 18.75 8.89
N THR A 265 16.11 19.41 9.03
CA THR A 265 15.15 19.14 10.10
C THR A 265 13.81 18.75 9.49
N ILE A 266 12.89 18.25 10.32
CA ILE A 266 11.57 17.83 9.87
C ILE A 266 10.50 18.45 10.79
N SER A 267 9.40 18.88 10.20
CA SER A 267 8.20 19.26 10.93
C SER A 267 7.21 18.10 10.89
N ILE A 268 6.47 17.88 11.98
CA ILE A 268 5.55 16.73 12.09
C ILE A 268 4.21 17.18 12.69
N GLY A 269 3.11 16.75 12.07
CA GLY A 269 1.76 16.84 12.59
C GLY A 269 1.23 15.47 12.99
N VAL A 270 0.45 15.38 14.07
CA VAL A 270 -0.07 14.13 14.62
C VAL A 270 -1.58 14.25 14.83
N ALA A 271 -2.34 13.24 14.38
CA ALA A 271 -3.75 13.04 14.74
C ALA A 271 -4.00 11.62 15.26
N SER A 272 -5.11 11.41 15.96
CA SER A 272 -5.35 10.18 16.71
C SER A 272 -6.77 9.67 16.49
N PHE A 273 -6.89 8.39 16.19
CA PHE A 273 -8.13 7.63 16.17
C PHE A 273 -8.42 7.05 17.57
N PRO A 274 -9.69 7.01 18.02
CA PRO A 274 -10.87 7.62 17.40
C PRO A 274 -11.10 9.08 17.83
N ASP A 275 -10.22 9.64 18.68
CA ASP A 275 -10.44 10.91 19.39
C ASP A 275 -10.67 12.11 18.46
N HIS A 276 -9.96 12.18 17.32
CA HIS A 276 -10.07 13.29 16.37
C HIS A 276 -11.07 13.00 15.25
N SER A 277 -10.99 11.83 14.61
CA SER A 277 -11.98 11.36 13.64
C SER A 277 -11.97 9.83 13.56
N ARG A 278 -13.09 9.26 13.10
CA ARG A 278 -13.22 7.85 12.72
C ARG A 278 -12.98 7.61 11.22
N ASP A 279 -12.96 8.68 10.43
CA ASP A 279 -12.62 8.58 9.01
C ASP A 279 -11.08 8.66 8.85
N PRO A 280 -10.42 7.64 8.28
CA PRO A 280 -8.98 7.67 8.03
C PRO A 280 -8.53 8.82 7.14
N ILE A 281 -9.35 9.28 6.20
CA ILE A 281 -9.00 10.40 5.31
C ILE A 281 -9.01 11.70 6.11
N GLU A 282 -10.05 11.94 6.90
CA GLU A 282 -10.12 13.13 7.77
C GLU A 282 -8.97 13.13 8.80
N LEU A 283 -8.56 11.97 9.33
CA LEU A 283 -7.41 11.88 10.22
C LEU A 283 -6.11 12.34 9.58
N VAL A 284 -5.88 11.98 8.31
CA VAL A 284 -4.72 12.45 7.54
C VAL A 284 -4.77 13.97 7.36
N GLU A 285 -5.94 14.51 7.00
CA GLU A 285 -6.14 15.97 6.86
C GLU A 285 -5.90 16.71 8.20
N MET A 286 -6.35 16.13 9.32
CA MET A 286 -6.14 16.69 10.65
C MET A 286 -4.65 16.68 11.06
N ALA A 287 -3.92 15.61 10.71
CA ALA A 287 -2.49 15.53 10.91
C ALA A 287 -1.73 16.53 10.02
N ASP A 288 -2.15 16.71 8.76
CA ASP A 288 -1.58 17.73 7.86
C ASP A 288 -1.81 19.16 8.39
N ALA A 289 -3.02 19.46 8.87
CA ALA A 289 -3.29 20.76 9.51
C ALA A 289 -2.38 21.01 10.74
N ALA A 290 -2.05 19.96 11.50
CA ALA A 290 -1.10 20.03 12.60
C ALA A 290 0.35 20.21 12.11
N LEU A 291 0.74 19.58 11.00
CA LEU A 291 2.04 19.76 10.35
C LEU A 291 2.21 21.21 9.87
N TYR A 292 1.19 21.75 9.21
CA TYR A 292 1.16 23.15 8.80
C TYR A 292 1.37 24.09 9.99
N ARG A 293 0.74 23.78 11.14
CA ARG A 293 0.95 24.54 12.38
C ARG A 293 2.38 24.42 12.89
N ALA A 294 3.01 23.24 12.87
CA ALA A 294 4.42 23.07 13.22
C ALA A 294 5.33 23.94 12.35
N LYS A 295 5.09 23.97 11.03
CA LYS A 295 5.83 24.85 10.10
C LYS A 295 5.66 26.34 10.45
N ARG A 296 4.46 26.77 10.83
CA ARG A 296 4.18 28.16 11.23
C ARG A 296 4.76 28.56 12.58
N LEU A 297 4.94 27.61 13.51
CA LEU A 297 5.49 27.83 14.84
C LEU A 297 7.02 27.82 14.86
N GLY A 298 7.68 27.81 13.70
CA GLY A 298 9.14 27.87 13.60
C GLY A 298 9.79 26.58 13.12
N ARG A 299 9.01 25.61 12.62
CA ARG A 299 9.52 24.34 12.06
C ARG A 299 10.21 23.46 13.12
N ASN A 300 10.84 22.37 12.70
CA ASN A 300 11.60 21.45 13.55
C ASN A 300 10.88 21.10 14.87
N GLN A 301 9.60 20.76 14.78
CA GLN A 301 8.77 20.47 15.95
C GLN A 301 7.62 19.54 15.61
N VAL A 302 7.10 18.88 16.64
CA VAL A 302 5.90 18.07 16.56
C VAL A 302 4.71 18.88 17.07
N CYS A 303 3.61 18.90 16.31
CA CYS A 303 2.33 19.44 16.74
C CYS A 303 1.26 18.35 16.77
N LEU A 304 0.57 18.22 17.90
CA LEU A 304 -0.67 17.47 17.95
C LEU A 304 -1.80 18.30 17.33
N HIS A 305 -2.67 17.65 16.57
CA HIS A 305 -3.96 18.20 16.18
C HIS A 305 -4.72 18.61 17.43
N ARG A 306 -5.40 19.75 17.36
CA ARG A 306 -6.25 20.24 18.43
C ARG A 306 -7.64 20.44 17.85
N SER A 307 -8.62 19.66 18.33
CA SER A 307 -10.01 19.98 18.07
C SER A 307 -10.28 21.40 18.61
N PRO A 308 -10.95 22.28 17.85
CA PRO A 308 -11.30 23.58 18.37
C PRO A 308 -12.13 23.41 19.65
N PRO A 309 -11.90 24.21 20.71
CA PRO A 309 -12.79 24.18 21.86
C PRO A 309 -14.22 24.43 21.37
N ALA A 310 -15.20 23.72 21.94
CA ALA A 310 -16.58 23.55 21.47
C ALA A 310 -17.40 24.82 21.14
N LYS A 311 -16.82 26.02 21.25
CA LYS A 311 -17.43 27.32 20.95
C LYS A 311 -17.17 27.84 19.52
N HIS A 312 -16.32 27.19 18.72
CA HIS A 312 -15.91 27.70 17.39
C HIS A 312 -16.10 26.71 16.21
N ALA A 313 -16.91 25.67 16.35
CA ALA A 313 -17.14 24.68 15.28
C ALA A 313 -17.97 25.20 14.08
N ALA A 314 -18.46 26.45 14.11
CA ALA A 314 -19.43 26.93 13.12
C ALA A 314 -18.83 27.63 11.87
N GLN A 315 -17.52 27.87 11.79
CA GLN A 315 -16.97 28.66 10.68
C GLN A 315 -15.51 28.30 10.36
N MET A 316 -15.27 27.22 9.59
CA MET A 316 -14.09 27.16 8.71
C MET A 316 -14.44 26.42 7.41
N PRO A 317 -14.22 27.01 6.23
CA PRO A 317 -14.41 26.33 4.97
C PRO A 317 -13.21 25.41 4.70
N TYR A 318 -13.48 24.13 4.45
CA TYR A 318 -12.51 23.17 3.93
C TYR A 318 -12.02 23.64 2.56
N SER A 319 -10.72 23.91 2.45
CA SER A 319 -10.06 24.16 1.16
C SER A 319 -9.69 22.81 0.56
N THR A 320 -10.50 22.34 -0.37
CA THR A 320 -10.25 21.16 -1.20
C THR A 320 -8.89 21.26 -1.91
N TYR A 321 -7.94 20.41 -1.53
CA TYR A 321 -6.77 20.10 -2.35
C TYR A 321 -7.13 18.92 -3.27
N ILE A 322 -7.26 19.20 -4.55
CA ILE A 322 -7.38 18.19 -5.61
C ILE A 322 -5.97 18.00 -6.17
N PRO A 323 -5.38 16.78 -6.15
CA PRO A 323 -4.11 16.54 -6.83
C PRO A 323 -4.33 16.72 -8.34
N SER A 324 -3.54 17.60 -8.96
CA SER A 324 -3.52 17.77 -10.41
C SER A 324 -2.99 16.50 -11.10
N GLU A 325 -3.65 16.14 -12.18
CA GLU A 325 -3.32 15.05 -13.14
C GLU A 325 -1.85 14.99 -13.57
#